data_AF-A0A820S9J7-F1
#
_entry.id   AF-A0A820S9J7-F1
#
_cell.length_a   1.000
_cell.length_b   1.000
_cell.length_c   1.000
_cell.angle_alpha   90.00
_cell.angle_beta   90.00
_cell.angle_gamma   90.00
#
_symmetry.space_group_name_H-M   'P 1'
#
loop_
_entity.id
_entity.type
_entity.pdbx_description
1 polymer ?
#
loop_
_entity_poly.entity_id
_entity_poly.type
_entity_poly.pdbx_seq_one_letter_code
_entity_poly.pdbx_strand_id
1 'polypeptide(L)'
;SFKPFLPLLHCTQIPVIQLWAVWAIHHVCSTDRARYIRIMREEKLYDLIQKLYFDQISSDHCDKSTIQLLNSILHLLEPYYSNNHKNSSAVAS
;
A
#
# COMPACT_ATOMS: atom_id res chain seq x y z
N SER A 1 -6.29 11.13 -5.27
CA SER A 1 -5.94 10.01 -6.15
C SER A 1 -4.48 9.67 -5.95
N PHE A 2 -4.11 8.40 -6.05
CA PHE A 2 -2.72 7.95 -6.01
C PHE A 2 -2.13 7.70 -7.40
N LYS A 3 -2.90 7.90 -8.48
CA LYS A 3 -2.47 7.74 -9.87
C LYS A 3 -1.10 8.34 -10.20
N PRO A 4 -0.72 9.55 -9.75
CA PRO A 4 0.61 10.11 -10.03
C PRO A 4 1.77 9.30 -9.45
N PHE A 5 1.54 8.55 -8.36
CA PHE A 5 2.57 7.74 -7.70
C PHE A 5 2.70 6.33 -8.29
N LEU A 6 1.70 5.81 -9.01
CA LEU A 6 1.71 4.43 -9.50
C LEU A 6 2.94 4.11 -10.38
N PRO A 7 3.34 4.96 -11.35
CA PRO A 7 4.56 4.69 -12.13
C PRO A 7 5.81 4.66 -11.26
N LEU A 8 5.87 5.48 -10.21
CA LEU A 8 7.01 5.60 -9.31
C LEU A 8 7.15 4.39 -8.38
N LEU A 9 6.02 3.80 -7.97
CA LEU A 9 6.00 2.57 -7.16
C LEU A 9 6.62 1.37 -7.88
N HIS A 10 6.59 1.35 -9.22
CA HIS A 10 7.17 0.29 -10.03
C HIS A 10 8.62 0.55 -10.46
N CYS A 11 9.21 1.70 -10.08
CA CYS A 11 10.57 2.07 -10.44
C CYS A 11 11.59 1.37 -9.53
N THR A 12 11.79 0.07 -9.73
CA THR A 12 12.70 -0.75 -8.91
C THR A 12 14.18 -0.53 -9.26
N GLN A 13 14.48 -0.01 -10.46
CA GLN A 13 15.84 0.28 -10.91
C GLN A 13 16.45 1.48 -10.19
N ILE A 14 15.63 2.36 -9.61
CA ILE A 14 16.06 3.54 -8.88
C ILE A 14 15.35 3.52 -7.50
N PRO A 15 15.90 2.78 -6.52
CA PRO A 15 15.23 2.53 -5.23
C PRO A 15 14.77 3.81 -4.51
N VAL A 16 15.54 4.90 -4.64
CA VAL A 16 15.18 6.19 -4.03
C VAL A 16 13.87 6.78 -4.58
N ILE A 17 13.52 6.53 -5.86
CA ILE A 17 12.25 6.99 -6.45
C ILE A 17 11.08 6.20 -5.85
N GLN A 18 11.23 4.87 -5.77
CA GLN A 18 10.22 4.02 -5.13
C GLN A 18 10.03 4.40 -3.66
N LEU A 19 11.11 4.57 -2.91
CA LEU A 19 11.08 5.00 -1.52
C LEU A 19 10.35 6.34 -1.35
N TRP A 20 10.66 7.32 -2.21
CA TRP A 20 9.99 8.63 -2.18
C TRP A 20 8.48 8.51 -2.40
N ALA A 21 8.05 7.69 -3.37
CA ALA A 21 6.63 7.47 -3.63
C ALA A 21 5.93 6.77 -2.46
N VAL A 22 6.55 5.73 -1.89
CA VAL A 22 6.01 5.03 -0.72
C VAL A 22 5.93 5.96 0.49
N TRP A 23 6.95 6.79 0.72
CA TRP A 23 6.96 7.80 1.78
C TRP A 23 5.80 8.81 1.60
N ALA A 24 5.59 9.32 0.39
CA ALA A 24 4.51 10.26 0.12
C ALA A 24 3.13 9.64 0.39
N ILE A 25 2.93 8.38 0.01
CA ILE A 25 1.69 7.63 0.30
C ILE A 25 1.52 7.43 1.80
N HIS A 26 2.56 6.99 2.51
CA HIS A 26 2.51 6.85 3.97
C HIS A 26 2.17 8.17 4.65
N HIS A 27 2.79 9.29 4.22
CA HIS A 27 2.57 10.61 4.80
C HIS A 27 1.11 11.08 4.67
N VAL A 28 0.51 10.93 3.48
CA VAL A 28 -0.90 11.34 3.30
C VAL A 28 -1.87 10.43 4.05
N CYS A 29 -1.59 9.12 4.10
CA CYS A 29 -2.36 8.15 4.87
C CYS A 29 -2.27 8.35 6.39
N SER A 30 -1.17 8.91 6.89
CA SER A 30 -0.98 9.23 8.31
C SER A 30 -1.56 10.61 8.68
N THR A 31 -1.63 11.55 7.74
CA THR A 31 -2.13 12.91 7.96
C THR A 31 -3.66 13.03 7.88
N ASP A 32 -4.28 12.53 6.80
CA ASP A 32 -5.75 12.56 6.61
C ASP A 32 -6.25 11.15 6.31
N ARG A 33 -6.13 10.30 7.32
CA ARG A 33 -6.34 8.86 7.22
C ARG A 33 -7.69 8.51 6.58
N ALA A 34 -8.79 9.08 7.08
CA ALA A 34 -10.13 8.72 6.61
C ALA A 34 -10.30 8.97 5.10
N ARG A 35 -9.80 10.12 4.61
CA ARG A 35 -9.86 10.49 3.20
C ARG A 35 -9.01 9.57 2.33
N TYR A 36 -7.75 9.35 2.71
CA TYR A 36 -6.81 8.61 1.87
C TYR A 36 -7.05 7.09 1.90
N ILE A 37 -7.55 6.53 3.01
CA ILE A 37 -8.02 5.13 3.05
C ILE A 37 -9.21 4.93 2.10
N ARG A 38 -10.17 5.88 2.06
CA ARG A 38 -11.28 5.82 1.11
C ARG A 38 -10.76 5.79 -0.33
N ILE A 39 -9.85 6.68 -0.69
CA ILE A 39 -9.24 6.72 -2.03
C ILE A 39 -8.48 5.42 -2.34
N MET A 40 -7.71 4.88 -1.38
CA MET A 40 -6.97 3.62 -1.53
C MET A 40 -7.91 2.45 -1.85
N ARG A 41 -9.09 2.43 -1.24
CA ARG A 41 -10.15 1.44 -1.47
C ARG A 41 -10.81 1.62 -2.84
N GLU A 42 -11.22 2.85 -3.17
CA GLU A 42 -11.85 3.17 -4.46
C GLU A 42 -10.92 2.84 -5.63
N GLU A 43 -9.62 3.08 -5.48
CA GLU A 43 -8.59 2.78 -6.48
C GLU A 43 -8.04 1.33 -6.37
N LYS A 44 -8.55 0.52 -5.44
CA LYS A 44 -8.17 -0.90 -5.23
C LYS A 44 -6.65 -1.14 -5.10
N LEU A 45 -5.95 -0.25 -4.40
CA LEU A 45 -4.48 -0.27 -4.35
C LEU A 45 -3.90 -1.14 -3.23
N TYR A 46 -4.74 -1.71 -2.36
CA TYR A 46 -4.27 -2.56 -1.27
C TYR A 46 -3.45 -3.76 -1.78
N ASP A 47 -3.97 -4.46 -2.78
CA ASP A 47 -3.28 -5.64 -3.36
C ASP A 47 -1.93 -5.25 -3.97
N LEU A 48 -1.84 -4.05 -4.56
CA LEU A 48 -0.58 -3.51 -5.07
C LEU A 48 0.42 -3.25 -3.94
N ILE A 49 0.02 -2.58 -2.85
CA ILE A 49 0.90 -2.33 -1.70
C ILE A 49 1.34 -3.65 -1.06
N GLN A 50 0.42 -4.61 -0.92
CA GLN A 50 0.73 -5.92 -0.38
C GLN A 50 1.73 -6.67 -1.27
N LYS A 51 1.53 -6.64 -2.58
CA LYS A 51 2.48 -7.21 -3.55
C LYS A 51 3.86 -6.55 -3.44
N LEU A 52 3.93 -5.22 -3.42
CA LEU A 52 5.19 -4.49 -3.29
C LEU A 52 5.93 -4.84 -2.00
N TYR A 53 5.21 -5.03 -0.89
CA TYR A 53 5.79 -5.47 0.37
C TYR A 53 6.43 -6.85 0.22
N PHE A 54 5.70 -7.82 -0.32
CA PHE A 54 6.21 -9.18 -0.54
C PHE A 54 7.38 -9.24 -1.53
N ASP A 55 7.33 -8.45 -2.61
CA ASP A 55 8.42 -8.33 -3.58
C ASP A 55 9.69 -7.79 -2.89
N GLN A 56 9.55 -6.77 -2.03
CA GLN A 56 10.69 -6.16 -1.34
C GLN A 56 11.33 -7.10 -0.30
N ILE A 57 10.54 -7.81 0.50
CA ILE A 57 11.10 -8.74 1.51
C ILE A 57 11.74 -9.99 0.89
N SER A 58 11.37 -10.32 -0.35
CA SER A 58 11.89 -11.48 -1.09
C SER A 58 13.11 -11.13 -1.95
N SER A 59 13.52 -9.85 -2.00
CA SER A 59 14.63 -9.35 -2.82
C SER A 59 15.95 -9.33 -2.04
N ASP A 60 17.03 -9.80 -2.68
CA ASP A 60 18.39 -9.72 -2.14
C ASP A 60 18.91 -8.27 -2.00
N HIS A 61 18.33 -7.33 -2.75
CA HIS A 61 18.67 -5.91 -2.75
C HIS A 61 17.53 -5.05 -2.19
N CYS A 62 16.96 -5.50 -1.07
CA CYS A 62 15.84 -4.80 -0.45
C CYS A 62 16.23 -3.46 0.21
N ASP A 63 15.32 -2.49 0.11
CA ASP A 63 15.40 -1.24 0.86
C ASP A 63 14.59 -1.36 2.15
N LYS A 64 15.27 -1.41 3.30
CA LYS A 64 14.64 -1.59 4.61
C LYS A 64 13.62 -0.49 4.95
N SER A 65 13.89 0.75 4.53
CA SER A 65 12.98 1.88 4.78
C SER A 65 11.71 1.74 3.95
N THR A 66 11.82 1.27 2.72
CA THR A 66 10.69 0.98 1.84
C THR A 66 9.84 -0.14 2.44
N ILE A 67 10.45 -1.23 2.91
CA ILE A 67 9.74 -2.32 3.59
C ILE A 67 8.98 -1.80 4.81
N GLN A 68 9.64 -1.01 5.66
CA GLN A 68 9.03 -0.46 6.88
C GLN A 68 7.81 0.42 6.56
N LEU A 69 7.92 1.29 5.55
CA LEU A 69 6.82 2.17 5.15
C LEU A 69 5.67 1.38 4.51
N LEU A 70 5.96 0.40 3.65
CA LEU A 70 4.95 -0.48 3.07
C LEU A 70 4.18 -1.25 4.17
N ASN A 71 4.90 -1.82 5.14
CA ASN A 71 4.27 -2.51 6.27
C ASN A 71 3.42 -1.55 7.11
N SER A 72 3.89 -0.34 7.36
CA SER A 72 3.13 0.68 8.08
C SER A 72 1.84 1.06 7.35
N ILE A 73 1.90 1.24 6.02
CA ILE A 73 0.71 1.49 5.20
C ILE A 73 -0.27 0.31 5.30
N LEU A 74 0.20 -0.94 5.23
CA LEU A 74 -0.67 -2.12 5.36
C LEU A 74 -1.41 -2.15 6.71
N HIS A 75 -0.71 -1.90 7.82
CA HIS A 75 -1.35 -1.82 9.14
C HIS A 75 -2.36 -0.65 9.26
N LEU A 76 -2.11 0.48 8.61
CA LEU A 76 -3.09 1.57 8.55
C LEU A 76 -4.36 1.17 7.80
N LEU A 77 -4.26 0.25 6.84
CA LEU A 77 -5.36 -0.21 6.00
C LEU A 77 -6.10 -1.42 6.58
N GLU A 78 -5.43 -2.28 7.36
CA GLU A 78 -5.94 -3.55 7.89
C GLU A 78 -7.37 -3.48 8.49
N PRO A 79 -7.74 -2.48 9.33
CA PRO A 79 -9.09 -2.41 9.90
C PRO A 79 -10.20 -2.24 8.86
N TYR A 80 -9.86 -1.75 7.67
CA TYR A 80 -10.81 -1.39 6.62
C TYR A 80 -10.95 -2.44 5.52
N TYR A 81 -10.09 -3.46 5.52
CA TYR A 81 -10.08 -4.56 4.54
C TYR A 81 -10.54 -5.89 5.16
N SER A 82 -10.24 -6.15 6.44
CA SER A 82 -10.72 -7.34 7.16
C SER A 82 -12.25 -7.44 7.30
N ASN A 83 -12.96 -6.30 7.26
CA ASN A 83 -14.42 -6.27 7.33
C ASN A 83 -15.13 -6.61 6.00
N ASN A 84 -14.43 -6.55 4.86
CA ASN A 84 -15.04 -6.87 3.56
C ASN A 84 -14.97 -8.37 3.22
N HIS A 85 -13.99 -9.11 3.76
CA HIS A 85 -13.89 -10.56 3.53
C HIS A 85 -14.96 -11.37 4.28
N LYS A 86 -15.55 -10.82 5.35
CA LYS A 86 -16.67 -11.46 6.08
C LYS A 86 -18.02 -11.29 5.36
N ASN A 87 -18.21 -10.20 4.61
CA ASN A 87 -19.49 -9.93 3.94
C ASN A 87 -19.64 -10.62 2.58
N SER A 88 -18.54 -11.08 1.94
CA SER A 88 -18.61 -11.89 0.72
C SER A 88 -18.83 -13.39 0.98
N SER A 89 -18.66 -13.88 2.21
CA SER A 89 -18.95 -15.28 2.58
C SER A 89 -20.40 -15.52 3.01
N ALA A 90 -21.19 -14.47 3.23
CA ALA A 90 -22.57 -14.57 3.72
C ALA A 90 -23.65 -14.52 2.60
N VAL A 91 -23.25 -14.45 1.33
CA VAL A 91 -24.17 -14.43 0.16
C VAL A 91 -24.06 -15.73 -0.66
N ALA A 92 -23.35 -16.73 -0.15
CA ALA A 92 -23.27 -18.08 -0.72
C ALA A 92 -23.58 -19.13 0.35
N SER A 93 -24.83 -19.17 0.81
CA SER A 93 -25.46 -20.32 1.49
C SER A 93 -26.97 -20.19 1.38
#